data_AF-A0A7C2IWL7-F1
#
_entry.id   AF-A0A7C2IWL7-F1
#
_cell.length_a   1.000
_cell.length_b   1.000
_cell.length_c   1.000
_cell.angle_alpha   90.00
_cell.angle_beta   90.00
_cell.angle_gamma   90.00
#
_symmetry.space_group_name_H-M   'P 1'
#
loop_
_entity.id
_entity.type
_entity.pdbx_description
1 polymer ?
#
loop_
_entity_poly.entity_id
_entity_poly.type
_entity_poly.pdbx_seq_one_letter_code
_entity_poly.pdbx_strand_id
1 'polypeptide(L)'
;MITFERECRTPHSESYTIFEDGSIVGRVDLHYQGTNVYATLCTTADADEERIQQLIDATDEQLVMTADPYREDFIVTVWRGSPAGVYSDNELDDEEDEDDTFRLN
;
A
#
# COMPACT_ATOMS: atom_id res chain seq x y z
N MET A 1 15.00 -2.76 -3.78
CA MET A 1 14.64 -3.09 -2.37
C MET A 1 13.18 -2.75 -2.18
N ILE A 2 12.38 -3.66 -1.61
CA ILE A 2 10.95 -3.43 -1.37
C ILE A 2 10.76 -2.56 -0.14
N THR A 3 10.02 -1.46 -0.29
CA THR A 3 9.64 -0.55 0.80
C THR A 3 8.14 -0.30 0.80
N PHE A 4 7.60 0.02 1.98
CA PHE A 4 6.17 0.24 2.19
C PHE A 4 5.90 1.66 2.67
N GLU A 5 4.99 2.36 1.99
CA GLU A 5 4.47 3.65 2.43
C GLU A 5 3.06 3.47 2.96
N ARG A 6 2.81 3.92 4.21
CA ARG A 6 1.51 3.73 4.86
C ARG A 6 0.55 4.85 4.48
N GLU A 7 -0.52 4.49 3.77
CA GLU A 7 -1.59 5.42 3.35
C GLU A 7 -2.60 5.65 4.47
N CYS A 8 -2.98 4.58 5.19
CA CYS A 8 -3.98 4.67 6.24
C CYS A 8 -3.71 3.65 7.36
N ARG A 9 -4.22 3.97 8.55
CA ARG A 9 -4.18 3.10 9.72
C ARG A 9 -5.42 3.29 10.57
N THR A 10 -6.01 2.16 10.95
CA THR A 10 -7.10 2.05 11.92
C THR A 10 -6.69 1.03 12.99
N PRO A 11 -7.48 0.83 14.07
CA PRO A 11 -7.19 -0.20 15.06
C PRO A 11 -7.16 -1.64 14.51
N HIS A 12 -7.83 -1.90 13.38
CA HIS A 12 -8.00 -3.25 12.85
C HIS A 12 -7.59 -3.40 11.39
N SER A 13 -7.10 -2.33 10.75
CA SER A 13 -6.73 -2.38 9.34
C SER A 13 -5.72 -1.31 8.98
N GLU A 14 -4.86 -1.62 8.02
CA GLU A 14 -3.83 -0.73 7.50
C GLU A 14 -3.74 -0.91 5.98
N SER A 15 -3.30 0.12 5.28
CA SER A 15 -3.01 -0.02 3.85
C SER A 15 -1.71 0.64 3.47
N TYR A 16 -0.99 -0.02 2.57
CA TYR A 16 0.35 0.37 2.17
C TYR A 16 0.49 0.37 0.65
N THR A 17 1.11 1.41 0.11
CA THR A 17 1.64 1.42 -1.24
C THR A 17 3.03 0.76 -1.22
N ILE A 18 3.28 -0.15 -2.16
CA ILE A 18 4.52 -0.93 -2.24
C ILE A 18 5.41 -0.33 -3.33
N PHE A 19 6.64 -0.01 -2.96
CA PHE A 19 7.64 0.53 -3.86
C PHE A 19 8.82 -0.41 -4.03
N GLU A 20 9.39 -0.45 -5.23
CA GLU A 20 10.69 -1.03 -5.50
C GLU A 20 11.43 -0.14 -6.51
N ASP A 21 12.66 0.21 -6.16
CA ASP A 21 13.55 1.04 -6.99
C ASP A 21 12.88 2.34 -7.48
N GLY A 22 12.06 2.93 -6.61
CA GLY A 22 11.33 4.18 -6.84
C GLY A 22 10.03 4.05 -7.63
N SER A 23 9.66 2.84 -8.07
CA SER A 23 8.43 2.57 -8.82
C SER A 23 7.38 1.89 -7.94
N ILE A 24 6.10 2.21 -8.16
CA ILE A 24 4.99 1.51 -7.51
C ILE A 24 4.87 0.11 -8.13
N VAL A 25 4.96 -0.92 -7.29
CA VAL A 25 4.86 -2.32 -7.69
C VAL A 25 3.63 -3.03 -7.12
N GLY A 26 2.86 -2.33 -6.30
CA GLY A 26 1.59 -2.81 -5.80
C GLY A 26 1.03 -2.02 -4.64
N ARG A 27 -0.03 -2.56 -4.06
CA ARG A 27 -0.69 -2.12 -2.84
C ARG A 27 -1.04 -3.35 -2.01
N VAL A 28 -0.90 -3.24 -0.69
CA VAL A 28 -1.42 -4.23 0.24
C VAL A 28 -2.35 -3.59 1.26
N ASP A 29 -3.51 -4.20 1.45
CA ASP A 29 -4.47 -3.86 2.49
C ASP A 29 -4.47 -5.00 3.52
N LEU A 30 -4.17 -4.67 4.78
CA LEU A 30 -4.08 -5.59 5.91
C LEU A 30 -5.30 -5.44 6.82
N HIS A 31 -5.86 -6.56 7.26
CA HIS A 31 -6.96 -6.62 8.21
C HIS A 31 -6.61 -7.57 9.35
N TYR A 32 -6.55 -7.02 10.57
CA TYR A 32 -6.20 -7.73 11.79
C TYR A 32 -7.48 -8.23 12.48
N GLN A 33 -7.62 -9.55 12.65
CA GLN A 33 -8.77 -10.19 13.28
C GLN A 33 -8.32 -11.24 14.30
N GLY A 34 -8.20 -10.82 15.57
CA GLY A 34 -7.71 -11.71 16.63
C GLY A 34 -6.28 -12.14 16.33
N THR A 35 -6.02 -13.44 16.26
CA THR A 35 -4.71 -14.03 15.92
C THR A 35 -4.47 -14.18 14.41
N ASN A 36 -5.44 -13.85 13.56
CA ASN A 36 -5.33 -14.01 12.11
C ASN A 36 -5.15 -12.65 11.43
N VAL A 37 -4.35 -12.64 10.36
CA VAL A 37 -4.16 -11.46 9.50
C VAL A 37 -4.55 -11.81 8.07
N TYR A 38 -5.44 -11.01 7.50
CA TYR A 38 -5.85 -11.12 6.11
C TYR A 38 -5.23 -9.99 5.30
N ALA A 39 -4.62 -10.32 4.16
CA ALA A 39 -4.09 -9.37 3.22
C ALA A 39 -4.80 -9.45 1.87
N THR A 40 -5.05 -8.28 1.27
CA THR A 40 -5.34 -8.16 -0.16
C THR A 40 -4.13 -7.53 -0.82
N LEU A 41 -3.44 -8.28 -1.69
CA LEU A 41 -2.29 -7.81 -2.46
C LEU A 41 -2.71 -7.53 -3.89
N CYS A 42 -2.64 -6.28 -4.32
CA CYS A 42 -2.78 -5.87 -5.72
C CYS A 42 -1.38 -5.58 -6.28
N THR A 43 -0.92 -6.36 -7.27
CA THR A 43 0.40 -6.18 -7.90
C THR A 43 0.28 -5.95 -9.40
N THR A 44 1.41 -5.79 -10.09
CA THR A 44 1.46 -5.52 -11.52
C THR A 44 0.90 -6.69 -12.35
N ALA A 45 0.37 -6.38 -13.53
CA ALA A 45 -0.29 -7.36 -14.39
C ALA A 45 0.66 -8.47 -14.87
N ASP A 46 1.95 -8.17 -14.95
CA ASP A 46 3.04 -9.04 -15.39
C ASP A 46 3.75 -9.79 -14.24
N ALA A 47 3.33 -9.59 -12.98
CA ALA A 47 3.90 -10.32 -11.86
C ALA A 47 3.71 -11.84 -12.00
N ASP A 48 4.82 -12.57 -11.91
CA ASP A 48 4.85 -14.03 -11.87
C ASP A 48 4.75 -14.56 -10.43
N GLU A 49 4.72 -15.88 -10.28
CA GLU A 49 4.57 -16.52 -8.97
C GLU A 49 5.73 -16.22 -8.02
N GLU A 50 6.97 -16.14 -8.55
CA GLU A 50 8.15 -15.80 -7.75
C GLU A 50 8.03 -14.38 -7.21
N ARG A 51 7.65 -13.44 -8.07
CA ARG A 51 7.45 -12.04 -7.68
C ARG A 51 6.33 -11.89 -6.65
N ILE A 52 5.22 -12.59 -6.84
CA ILE A 52 4.12 -12.59 -5.86
C ILE A 52 4.62 -13.08 -4.50
N GLN A 53 5.39 -14.18 -4.47
CA GLN A 53 5.93 -14.70 -3.23
C GLN A 53 6.88 -13.71 -2.55
N GLN A 54 7.78 -13.06 -3.31
CA GLN A 54 8.67 -12.03 -2.78
C GLN A 54 7.91 -10.86 -2.11
N LEU A 55 6.80 -10.41 -2.71
CA LEU A 55 5.97 -9.35 -2.15
C LEU A 55 5.23 -9.80 -0.89
N ILE A 56 4.78 -11.05 -0.85
CA ILE A 56 4.15 -11.65 0.34
C ILE A 56 5.16 -11.74 1.48
N ASP A 57 6.36 -12.28 1.23
CA ASP A 57 7.41 -12.45 2.23
C ASP A 57 7.87 -11.09 2.78
N ALA A 58 8.06 -10.10 1.91
CA ALA A 58 8.42 -8.74 2.34
C ALA A 58 7.33 -8.08 3.19
N THR A 59 6.05 -8.28 2.82
CA THR A 59 4.90 -7.79 3.58
C THR A 59 4.87 -8.43 4.96
N ASP A 60 5.07 -9.74 5.00
CA ASP A 60 5.08 -10.51 6.23
C ASP A 60 6.15 -10.03 7.20
N GLU A 61 7.41 -10.04 6.76
CA GLU A 61 8.58 -9.71 7.57
C GLU A 61 8.55 -8.26 8.07
N GLN A 62 8.17 -7.31 7.21
CA GLN A 62 8.27 -5.88 7.53
C GLN A 62 7.03 -5.35 8.24
N LEU A 63 5.84 -5.83 7.91
CA LEU A 63 4.57 -5.24 8.39
C LEU A 63 3.85 -6.16 9.38
N VAL A 64 3.72 -7.45 9.08
CA VAL A 64 2.86 -8.33 9.88
C VAL A 64 3.57 -8.83 11.13
N MET A 65 4.81 -9.34 11.00
CA MET A 65 5.61 -9.82 12.13
C MET A 65 5.95 -8.70 13.13
N THR A 66 6.00 -7.44 12.66
CA THR A 66 6.29 -6.29 13.52
C THR A 66 5.05 -5.78 14.26
N ALA A 67 3.85 -6.03 13.72
CA ALA A 67 2.59 -5.60 14.30
C ALA A 67 2.07 -6.52 15.41
N ASP A 68 2.16 -7.85 15.23
CA ASP A 68 1.76 -8.83 16.26
C ASP A 68 2.62 -10.12 16.21
N PRO A 69 3.46 -10.38 17.22
CA PRO A 69 4.31 -11.57 17.25
C PRO A 69 3.55 -12.87 17.58
N TYR A 70 2.26 -12.82 17.96
CA TYR A 70 1.47 -13.99 18.36
C TYR A 70 0.47 -14.46 17.31
N ARG A 71 0.61 -14.02 16.05
CA ARG A 71 -0.29 -14.47 14.99
C ARG A 71 -0.23 -15.99 14.78
N GLU A 72 -1.36 -16.55 14.36
CA GLU A 72 -1.48 -17.96 14.01
C GLU A 72 -1.49 -18.19 12.49
N ASP A 73 -2.10 -17.28 11.72
CA ASP A 73 -2.21 -17.42 10.27
C ASP A 73 -2.11 -16.09 9.51
N PHE A 74 -1.56 -16.16 8.30
CA PHE A 74 -1.43 -15.04 7.36
C PHE A 74 -1.97 -15.43 5.99
N ILE A 75 -3.17 -14.95 5.69
CA ILE A 75 -3.92 -15.33 4.50
C ILE A 75 -3.87 -14.19 3.49
N VAL A 76 -3.36 -14.45 2.28
CA VAL A 76 -3.22 -13.43 1.23
C VAL A 76 -4.10 -13.76 0.04
N THR A 77 -4.94 -12.80 -0.37
CA THR A 77 -5.66 -12.82 -1.65
C THR A 77 -4.91 -11.93 -2.64
N VAL A 78 -4.55 -12.46 -3.81
CA VAL A 78 -3.70 -11.75 -4.79
C VAL A 78 -4.50 -11.38 -6.04
N TRP A 79 -4.40 -10.12 -6.43
CA TRP A 79 -4.90 -9.57 -7.68
C TRP A 79 -3.74 -9.04 -8.52
N ARG A 80 -3.80 -9.26 -9.83
CA ARG A 80 -2.83 -8.73 -10.80
C ARG A 80 -3.52 -7.71 -11.70
N GLY A 81 -2.93 -6.54 -11.87
CA GLY A 81 -3.49 -5.48 -12.70
C GLY A 81 -2.59 -4.25 -12.80
N SER A 82 -3.17 -3.14 -13.24
CA SER A 82 -2.48 -1.85 -13.30
C SER A 82 -3.23 -0.84 -12.44
N PRO A 83 -2.53 0.01 -11.66
CA PRO A 83 -3.17 1.12 -10.96
C PRO A 83 -3.93 2.00 -11.97
N ALA A 84 -5.22 2.24 -11.72
CA ALA A 84 -6.04 3.06 -12.59
C ALA A 84 -5.99 4.55 -12.21
N GLY A 85 -6.08 4.84 -10.90
CA GLY A 85 -6.13 6.19 -10.35
C GLY A 85 -6.73 6.20 -8.95
N VAL A 86 -6.66 7.34 -8.27
CA VAL A 86 -7.33 7.59 -6.98
C VAL A 86 -8.50 8.53 -7.25
N TYR A 87 -9.68 8.18 -6.74
CA TYR A 87 -10.90 8.96 -6.90
C TYR A 87 -11.45 9.30 -5.51
N SER A 88 -11.78 10.57 -5.29
CA SER A 88 -12.37 11.07 -4.04
C SER A 88 -13.64 11.83 -4.37
N ASP A 89 -14.67 11.67 -3.53
CA ASP A 89 -15.93 12.42 -3.64
C ASP A 89 -15.79 13.86 -3.15
N ASN A 90 -14.74 14.13 -2.36
CA ASN A 90 -14.28 15.48 -2.10
C ASN A 90 -13.43 15.88 -3.31
N GLU A 91 -13.90 16.82 -4.13
CA GLU A 91 -13.02 17.58 -5.01
C GLU A 91 -11.87 18.07 -4.12
N LEU A 92 -10.63 17.71 -4.45
CA LEU A 92 -9.51 18.45 -3.90
C LEU A 92 -9.76 19.87 -4.40
N ASP A 93 -10.22 20.76 -3.53
CA ASP A 93 -10.28 22.19 -3.86
C ASP A 93 -8.87 22.52 -4.37
N ASP A 94 -8.79 22.77 -5.67
CA ASP A 94 -7.63 23.37 -6.32
C ASP A 94 -7.45 24.75 -5.70
N GLU A 95 -6.93 24.83 -4.47
CA GLU A 95 -6.21 26.00 -4.00
C GLU A 95 -4.86 25.97 -4.72
N GLU A 96 -4.92 26.30 -6.02
CA GLU A 96 -3.84 27.04 -6.66
C GLU A 96 -3.57 28.27 -5.79
N ASP A 97 -2.49 28.22 -5.00
CA ASP A 97 -1.82 29.41 -4.47
C ASP A 97 -1.30 30.26 -5.66
N GLU A 98 -2.21 30.87 -6.41
CA GLU A 98 -1.97 32.08 -7.21
C GLU A 98 -1.89 33.27 -6.24
N ASP A 99 -0.80 33.40 -5.48
CA ASP A 99 -0.40 34.72 -4.97
C ASP A 99 1.09 34.80 -4.64
N ASP A 100 1.92 34.88 -5.69
CA ASP A 100 3.14 35.70 -5.61
C ASP A 100 3.48 36.34 -6.97
N THR A 101 2.48 36.98 -7.58
CA THR A 101 2.75 38.06 -8.54
C THR A 101 3.12 39.32 -7.78
N PHE A 102 4.30 39.33 -7.14
CA PHE A 102 5.01 40.60 -6.90
C PHE A 102 5.88 40.91 -8.13
N ARG A 103 5.28 41.54 -9.13
CA ARG A 103 6.03 42.34 -10.09
C ARG A 103 6.13 43.77 -9.58
N LEU A 104 7.36 44.26 -9.38
CA LEU A 104 7.70 45.67 -9.58
C LEU A 104 9.21 45.86 -9.80
N ASN A 105 9.54 46.21 -11.05
CA ASN A 105 10.77 46.80 -11.62
C ASN A 105 12.13 46.13 -11.36
#